data_AF-A0A2K3K1H5-F1
#
_entry.id   AF-A0A2K3K1H5-F1
#
_cell.length_a   1.000
_cell.length_b   1.000
_cell.length_c   1.000
_cell.angle_alpha   90.00
_cell.angle_beta   90.00
_cell.angle_gamma   90.00
#
_symmetry.space_group_name_H-M   'P 1'
#
loop_
_entity.id
_entity.type
_entity.pdbx_description
1 polymer ?
#
loop_
_entity_poly.entity_id
_entity_poly.type
_entity_poly.pdbx_seq_one_letter_code
_entity_poly.pdbx_strand_id
1 'polypeptide(L)' 'MAAVIRPIHDQTFYLTLEHKRKLKEEYGIEPWTFIQKLGDAVFIPAGCPHQVRNLKECVS' A
#
# COMPACT_ATOMS: atom_id res chain seq x y z
N MET A 1 -11.46 -13.71 17.41
CA MET A 1 -10.89 -12.82 16.39
C MET A 1 -9.89 -11.93 17.09
N ALA A 2 -8.63 -11.88 16.64
CA ALA A 2 -7.66 -10.96 17.24
C ALA A 2 -8.10 -9.51 16.94
N ALA A 3 -8.11 -8.65 17.96
CA ALA A 3 -8.40 -7.24 17.76
C ALA A 3 -7.26 -6.61 16.93
N VAL A 4 -7.61 -5.81 15.92
CA VAL A 4 -6.66 -4.95 15.22
C VAL A 4 -6.37 -3.77 16.14
N ILE A 5 -5.17 -3.73 16.72
CA ILE A 5 -4.77 -2.69 17.66
C ILE A 5 -3.87 -1.67 16.96
N ARG A 6 -3.05 -2.10 16.00
CA ARG A 6 -2.11 -1.25 15.28
C ARG A 6 -2.15 -1.55 13.77
N PRO A 7 -3.14 -1.02 13.03
CA PRO A 7 -3.48 -1.46 11.68
C PRO A 7 -2.31 -1.38 10.67
N ILE A 8 -1.39 -0.44 10.85
CA ILE A 8 -0.20 -0.30 9.99
C ILE A 8 0.85 -1.37 10.32
N HIS A 9 1.09 -1.63 11.60
CA HIS A 9 2.09 -2.61 12.06
C HIS A 9 1.62 -4.04 11.95
N ASP A 10 0.32 -4.27 12.08
CA ASP A 10 -0.29 -5.60 11.99
C ASP A 10 -0.32 -6.10 10.53
N GLN A 11 -0.16 -5.20 9.54
CA GLN A 11 -0.06 -5.51 8.11
C GLN A 11 -1.21 -6.37 7.55
N THR A 12 -2.40 -6.27 8.14
CA THR A 12 -3.58 -7.08 7.77
C THR A 12 -4.50 -6.42 6.75
N PHE A 13 -4.17 -5.21 6.25
CA PHE A 13 -5.03 -4.43 5.37
C PHE A 13 -4.38 -4.18 4.01
N TYR A 14 -5.22 -4.20 2.96
CA TYR A 14 -4.88 -3.68 1.64
C TYR A 14 -5.84 -2.54 1.29
N LEU A 15 -5.32 -1.36 0.96
CA LEU A 15 -6.16 -0.21 0.62
C LEU A 15 -6.73 -0.37 -0.80
N THR A 16 -8.05 -0.49 -0.88
CA THR A 16 -8.80 -0.54 -2.12
C THR A 16 -8.92 0.86 -2.74
N LEU A 17 -9.48 0.95 -3.96
CA LEU A 17 -9.81 2.25 -4.56
C LEU A 17 -10.74 3.07 -3.65
N GLU A 18 -11.71 2.41 -3.02
CA GLU A 18 -12.64 3.06 -2.11
C GLU A 18 -11.95 3.57 -0.84
N HIS A 19 -11.04 2.79 -0.25
CA HIS A 19 -10.24 3.26 0.90
C HIS A 19 -9.40 4.49 0.55
N LYS A 20 -8.74 4.47 -0.62
CA LYS A 20 -7.93 5.60 -1.10
C LYS A 20 -8.79 6.84 -1.37
N ARG A 21 -9.99 6.67 -1.93
CA ARG A 21 -10.96 7.76 -2.13
C ARG A 21 -11.35 8.41 -0.80
N LYS A 22 -11.72 7.61 0.20
CA LYS A 22 -12.05 8.12 1.55
C LYS A 22 -10.87 8.82 2.21
N LEU A 23 -9.66 8.27 2.12
CA LEU A 23 -8.45 8.91 2.66
C LEU A 23 -8.22 10.31 2.07
N LYS A 24 -8.45 10.47 0.77
CA LYS A 24 -8.33 11.76 0.10
C LYS A 24 -9.44 12.73 0.51
N GLU A 25 -10.68 12.27 0.57
CA GLU A 25 -11.84 13.12 0.89
C GLU A 25 -11.89 13.54 2.37
N GLU A 26 -11.62 12.61 3.28
CA GLU A 26 -11.75 12.85 4.73
C GLU A 26 -10.48 13.43 5.35
N TYR A 27 -9.30 13.07 4.82
CA TYR A 27 -8.01 13.44 5.43
C TYR A 27 -7.04 14.13 4.47
N GLY A 28 -7.39 14.32 3.19
CA GLY A 28 -6.48 14.90 2.19
C GLY A 28 -5.29 14.01 1.85
N ILE A 29 -5.30 12.73 2.23
CA ILE A 29 -4.17 11.81 2.05
C ILE A 29 -4.31 11.09 0.71
N GLU A 30 -3.31 11.23 -0.16
CA GLU A 30 -3.26 10.58 -1.47
C GLU A 30 -1.96 9.77 -1.65
N PRO A 31 -2.06 8.47 -2.03
CA PRO A 31 -0.87 7.65 -2.25
C PRO A 31 -0.33 7.79 -3.67
N TRP A 32 0.97 7.53 -3.84
CA TRP A 32 1.59 7.37 -5.16
C TRP A 32 1.35 5.95 -5.70
N THR A 33 0.86 5.83 -6.94
CA THR A 33 0.58 4.54 -7.59
C THR A 33 1.35 4.43 -8.91
N PHE A 34 2.09 3.34 -9.09
CA PHE A 34 2.85 3.06 -10.31
C PHE A 34 2.97 1.56 -10.57
N ILE A 35 3.38 1.19 -11.79
CA ILE A 35 3.61 -0.19 -12.20
C ILE A 35 5.12 -0.42 -12.23
N GLN A 36 5.62 -1.35 -11.43
CA GLN A 36 6.99 -1.85 -11.53
C GLN A 36 7.09 -2.81 -12.72
N LYS A 37 8.06 -2.57 -13.61
CA LYS A 37 8.37 -3.46 -14.74
C LYS A 37 9.59 -4.33 -14.44
N LEU A 38 9.81 -5.34 -15.27
CA LEU A 38 10.98 -6.21 -15.15
C LEU A 38 12.26 -5.38 -15.26
N GLY A 39 13.15 -5.51 -14.27
CA GLY A 39 14.41 -4.77 -14.18
C GLY A 39 14.33 -3.44 -13.43
N ASP A 40 13.14 -2.95 -13.09
CA ASP A 40 12.99 -1.72 -12.31
C ASP A 40 13.37 -1.96 -10.84
N ALA A 41 14.20 -1.08 -10.29
CA ALA A 41 14.46 -0.99 -8.86
C ALA A 41 13.55 0.06 -8.21
N VAL A 42 12.86 -0.32 -7.13
CA VAL A 42 11.97 0.56 -6.37
C VAL A 42 12.61 0.89 -5.03
N PHE A 43 12.84 2.18 -4.77
CA PHE A 43 13.40 2.66 -3.51
C PHE A 43 12.28 3.19 -2.61
N ILE A 44 12.13 2.60 -1.43
CA ILE A 44 11.14 3.02 -0.43
C ILE A 44 11.88 3.51 0.81
N PRO A 45 11.77 4.81 1.17
CA PRO A 45 12.42 5.35 2.36
C PRO A 45 11.91 4.69 3.65
N ALA A 46 12.74 4.71 4.69
CA ALA A 46 12.35 4.25 6.02
C ALA A 46 11.13 5.01 6.54
N GLY A 47 10.17 4.28 7.11
CA GLY A 47 8.93 4.83 7.66
C GLY A 47 7.81 5.05 6.66
N CYS A 48 8.02 4.83 5.35
CA CYS A 48 6.98 4.99 4.34
C CYS A 48 6.05 3.76 4.28
N PRO A 49 4.75 3.90 4.59
CA PRO A 49 3.79 2.80 4.42
C PRO A 49 3.60 2.50 2.93
N HIS A 50 3.67 1.22 2.56
CA HIS A 50 3.51 0.79 1.18
C HIS A 50 2.71 -0.53 1.11
N GLN A 51 2.11 -0.78 -0.04
CA GLN A 51 1.41 -2.03 -0.36
C GLN A 51 1.73 -2.44 -1.79
N VAL A 52 1.83 -3.73 -2.04
CA VAL A 52 2.18 -4.29 -3.35
C VAL A 52 1.07 -5.24 -3.81
N ARG A 53 0.71 -5.16 -5.09
CA ARG A 53 -0.17 -6.13 -5.74
C ARG A 53 0.47 -6.60 -7.03
N ASN A 54 0.79 -7.89 -7.08
CA ASN A 54 1.33 -8.54 -8.25
C ASN A 54 0.24 -8.64 -9.34
N LEU A 55 0.53 -8.13 -10.54
CA LEU A 55 -0.38 -8.20 -11.69
C LEU A 55 -0.20 -9.48 -12.51
N LYS A 56 0.93 -10.16 -12.31
CA LYS A 56 1.34 -11.45 -12.86
C LYS A 56 2.09 -12.20 -11.76
N GLU A 57 2.52 -13.43 -12.00
CA GLU A 57 3.50 -14.06 -11.12
C GLU A 57 4.81 -13.26 -11.13
N CYS A 58 5.35 -12.95 -9.96
CA CYS A 58 6.51 -12.08 -9.78
C CYS A 58 7.44 -12.63 -8.70
N VAL A 59 8.74 -12.44 -8.91
CA VAL A 59 9.78 -12.61 -7.89
C VAL A 59 10.42 -11.24 -7.73
N SER A 60 10.40 -10.74 -6.49
CA SER A 60 10.85 -9.40 -6.11
C SER A 60 12.05 -9.49 -5.18
#